data_AF-A0A4U0WDN1-F1
#
_entry.id   AF-A0A4U0WDN1-F1
#
_cell.length_a   1.000
_cell.length_b   1.000
_cell.length_c   1.000
_cell.angle_alpha   90.00
_cell.angle_beta   90.00
_cell.angle_gamma   90.00
#
_symmetry.space_group_name_H-M   'P 1'
#
loop_
_entity.id
_entity.type
_entity.pdbx_description
1 polymer ?
#
loop_
_entity_poly.entity_id
_entity_poly.type
_entity_poly.pdbx_seq_one_letter_code
_entity_poly.pdbx_strand_id
1 'polypeptide(L)'
;MGCGSTREKGPPEHTQLFSFITLSDFRKTSTWTLLAYIWLWFMAIVAIAVYAVDTFTAVNLLAFDKWSGQVKPEVPFKYSKWIFAVCILLSWLLCFYEFFRAVRVIRRGGVAESYMDPLAVTLQSMRPQGWRRFLVFTELTKSKKGADYIAFFVYFAFDGAVRVILAEGPRQAVNAMTLYAVMKADLIPSHGQHSNVAQFFLNVKALAEKQEEQAVILFSMLFTLVIWVFSALSLLLATVFYITFLWHYIPQRDGRLSIYCRRKIDRRLEKIVEHKIKAAIQDEELKKQKAEKKAELKRMKTGETLASRQPALIRQPTLPQLGNSPEMVKEDKLP
;
A
#
# COMPACT_ATOMS: atom_id res chain seq x y z
N MET A 1 -16.00 -11.35 -2.81
CA MET A 1 -15.52 -12.17 -1.68
C MET A 1 -16.22 -11.70 -0.41
N GLY A 2 -16.86 -12.62 0.31
CA GLY A 2 -17.76 -12.32 1.43
C GLY A 2 -17.06 -11.76 2.67
N CYS A 3 -17.85 -11.01 3.42
CA CYS A 3 -17.58 -10.27 4.67
C CYS A 3 -17.17 -11.16 5.88
N GLY A 4 -16.35 -12.18 5.67
CA GLY A 4 -15.91 -13.11 6.70
C GLY A 4 -14.40 -13.23 6.70
N SER A 5 -13.75 -12.56 7.65
CA SER A 5 -12.34 -12.80 7.97
C SER A 5 -12.20 -14.23 8.52
N THR A 6 -11.99 -15.20 7.64
CA THR A 6 -11.64 -16.56 8.04
C THR A 6 -10.19 -16.59 8.51
N ARG A 7 -10.03 -16.94 9.79
CA ARG A 7 -8.80 -17.17 10.53
C ARG A 7 -7.93 -18.20 9.79
N GLU A 8 -6.87 -17.75 9.13
CA GLU A 8 -5.79 -18.65 8.67
C GLU A 8 -5.09 -19.28 9.87
N LYS A 9 -4.89 -20.60 9.81
CA LYS A 9 -4.14 -21.37 10.79
C LYS A 9 -2.65 -21.30 10.44
N GLY A 10 -1.92 -20.48 11.18
CA GLY A 10 -0.45 -20.45 11.16
C GLY A 10 0.07 -19.03 11.35
N PRO A 11 0.94 -18.75 12.35
CA PRO A 11 1.66 -17.49 12.40
C PRO A 11 2.48 -17.32 11.11
N PRO A 12 2.65 -16.09 10.59
CA PRO A 12 3.61 -15.85 9.52
C PRO A 12 4.97 -16.41 9.95
N GLU A 13 5.68 -17.04 9.02
CA GLU A 13 7.04 -17.52 9.29
C GLU A 13 7.88 -16.34 9.80
N HIS A 14 8.63 -16.52 10.89
CA HIS A 14 9.28 -15.41 11.60
C HIS A 14 10.17 -14.53 10.69
N THR A 15 10.71 -15.10 9.61
CA THR A 15 11.51 -14.44 8.57
C THR A 15 10.76 -13.39 7.74
N GLN A 16 9.42 -13.39 7.73
CA GLN A 16 8.58 -12.54 6.86
C GLN A 16 7.94 -11.34 7.60
N LEU A 17 8.33 -11.13 8.87
CA LEU A 17 7.85 -10.04 9.73
C LEU A 17 8.74 -8.79 9.58
N PHE A 18 8.13 -7.61 9.69
CA PHE A 18 8.86 -6.32 9.66
C PHE A 18 9.94 -6.19 10.74
N SER A 19 9.84 -6.94 11.84
CA SER A 19 10.82 -6.93 12.93
C SER A 19 12.12 -7.67 12.60
N PHE A 20 12.09 -8.63 11.68
CA PHE A 20 13.25 -9.46 11.32
C PHE A 20 13.96 -8.95 10.06
N ILE A 21 13.32 -8.06 9.30
CA ILE A 21 13.94 -7.46 8.12
C ILE A 21 14.75 -6.25 8.54
N THR A 22 16.04 -6.26 8.20
CA THR A 22 16.94 -5.13 8.35
C THR A 22 16.52 -4.00 7.38
N LEU A 23 15.64 -3.11 7.85
CA LEU A 23 15.12 -1.97 7.07
C LEU A 23 16.21 -1.03 6.54
N SER A 24 17.42 -1.06 7.12
CA SER A 24 18.55 -0.25 6.65
C SER A 24 19.15 -0.71 5.33
N ASP A 25 18.88 -1.94 4.88
CA ASP A 25 19.44 -2.49 3.64
C ASP A 25 18.71 -1.96 2.40
N PHE A 26 17.52 -1.39 2.59
CA PHE A 26 16.71 -0.75 1.56
C PHE A 26 17.10 0.73 1.46
N ARG A 27 18.20 1.02 0.73
CA ARG A 27 18.74 2.39 0.56
C ARG A 27 18.61 3.00 -0.84
N LYS A 28 18.26 2.22 -1.88
CA LYS A 28 18.31 2.72 -3.26
C LYS A 28 17.23 3.78 -3.53
N THR A 29 17.68 5.01 -3.71
CA THR A 29 16.90 6.20 -4.08
C THR A 29 16.84 6.34 -5.59
N SER A 30 15.67 6.16 -6.19
CA SER A 30 15.37 6.76 -7.49
C SER A 30 14.53 8.02 -7.26
N THR A 31 14.71 9.07 -8.05
CA THR A 31 13.88 10.28 -7.98
C THR A 31 12.40 9.94 -8.08
N TRP A 32 12.05 8.94 -8.91
CA TRP A 32 10.69 8.40 -9.01
C TRP A 32 10.16 7.78 -7.71
N THR A 33 11.02 7.15 -6.90
CA THR A 33 10.60 6.60 -5.60
C THR A 33 10.31 7.68 -4.57
N LEU A 34 11.05 8.80 -4.62
CA LEU A 34 10.75 9.96 -3.77
C LEU A 34 9.44 10.62 -4.19
N LEU A 35 9.23 10.83 -5.49
CA LEU A 35 7.98 11.36 -6.03
C LEU A 35 6.79 10.47 -5.67
N ALA A 36 6.93 9.14 -5.79
CA ALA A 36 5.88 8.19 -5.41
C ALA A 36 5.52 8.25 -3.92
N TYR A 37 6.51 8.48 -3.04
CA TYR A 37 6.26 8.64 -1.61
C TYR A 37 5.59 9.97 -1.26
N ILE A 38 5.99 11.08 -1.89
CA ILE A 38 5.31 12.37 -1.75
C ILE A 38 3.87 12.25 -2.26
N TRP A 39 3.67 11.57 -3.40
CA TRP A 39 2.36 11.31 -3.97
C TRP A 39 1.47 10.49 -3.04
N LEU A 40 2.01 9.50 -2.32
CA LEU A 40 1.29 8.74 -1.30
C LEU A 40 0.74 9.66 -0.20
N TRP A 41 1.56 10.58 0.32
CA TRP A 41 1.11 11.57 1.31
C TRP A 41 0.06 12.53 0.76
N PHE A 42 0.27 13.03 -0.46
CA PHE A 42 -0.71 13.89 -1.13
C PHE A 42 -2.06 13.19 -1.28
N MET A 43 -2.07 11.94 -1.76
CA MET A 43 -3.29 11.15 -1.90
C MET A 43 -3.97 10.84 -0.57
N ALA A 44 -3.21 10.65 0.51
CA ALA A 44 -3.78 10.49 1.85
C ALA A 44 -4.51 11.76 2.32
N ILE A 45 -3.95 12.95 2.06
CA ILE A 45 -4.59 14.23 2.38
C ILE A 45 -5.86 14.43 1.53
N VAL A 46 -5.78 14.17 0.22
CA VAL A 46 -6.92 14.25 -0.70
C VAL A 46 -8.05 13.32 -0.24
N ALA A 47 -7.73 12.09 0.17
CA ALA A 47 -8.72 11.16 0.69
C ALA A 47 -9.46 11.73 1.92
N ILE A 48 -8.72 12.30 2.89
CA ILE A 48 -9.33 12.95 4.07
C ILE A 48 -10.22 14.13 3.65
N ALA A 49 -9.76 14.96 2.71
CA ALA A 49 -10.53 16.09 2.21
C ALA A 49 -11.84 15.64 1.53
N VAL A 50 -11.80 14.56 0.73
CA VAL A 50 -13.00 14.00 0.09
C VAL A 50 -14.02 13.52 1.14
N TYR A 51 -13.58 12.80 2.18
CA TYR A 51 -14.47 12.40 3.27
C TYR A 51 -15.04 13.60 4.05
N ALA A 52 -14.28 14.67 4.22
CA ALA A 52 -14.78 15.91 4.83
C ALA A 52 -15.87 16.58 3.98
N VAL A 53 -15.66 16.70 2.66
CA VAL A 53 -16.64 17.24 1.71
C VAL A 53 -17.89 16.37 1.62
N ASP A 54 -17.73 15.04 1.60
CA ASP A 54 -18.85 14.11 1.62
C ASP A 54 -19.67 14.25 2.93
N THR A 55 -19.00 14.48 4.07
CA THR A 55 -19.68 14.71 5.36
C THR A 55 -20.44 16.03 5.36
N PHE A 56 -19.84 17.11 4.85
CA PHE A 56 -20.53 18.39 4.68
C PHE A 56 -21.78 18.25 3.78
N THR A 57 -21.64 17.51 2.69
CA THR A 57 -22.76 17.22 1.77
C THR A 57 -23.85 16.42 2.46
N ALA A 58 -23.50 15.38 3.23
CA ALA A 58 -24.47 14.60 3.99
C ALA A 58 -25.23 15.44 5.02
N VAL A 59 -24.54 16.31 5.77
CA VAL A 59 -25.19 17.21 6.74
C VAL A 59 -26.15 18.17 6.05
N ASN A 60 -25.75 18.79 4.94
CA ASN A 60 -26.62 19.69 4.18
C ASN A 60 -27.87 18.98 3.63
N LEU A 61 -27.70 17.78 3.09
CA LEU A 61 -28.82 16.99 2.55
C LEU A 61 -29.76 16.49 3.65
N LEU A 62 -29.23 15.96 4.75
CA LEU A 62 -30.01 15.33 5.81
C LEU A 62 -30.66 16.34 6.75
N ALA A 63 -29.90 17.35 7.20
CA ALA A 63 -30.34 18.29 8.23
C ALA A 63 -31.02 19.54 7.67
N PHE A 64 -30.57 20.03 6.50
CA PHE A 64 -31.05 21.28 5.94
C PHE A 64 -31.98 21.11 4.74
N ASP A 65 -32.15 19.88 4.22
CA ASP A 65 -32.89 19.61 2.98
C ASP A 65 -32.44 20.51 1.81
N LYS A 66 -31.18 20.96 1.86
CA LYS A 66 -30.58 21.84 0.87
C LYS A 66 -29.54 21.05 0.10
N TRP A 67 -29.64 21.10 -1.23
CA TRP A 67 -28.56 20.60 -2.08
C TRP A 67 -27.33 21.48 -1.85
N SER A 68 -26.17 20.88 -1.60
CA SER A 68 -24.91 21.62 -1.35
C SER A 68 -24.37 22.35 -2.58
N GLY A 69 -25.02 22.20 -3.73
CA GLY A 69 -24.81 23.00 -4.95
C GLY A 69 -26.08 23.67 -5.44
N GLN A 70 -25.97 24.64 -6.35
CA GLN A 70 -27.15 25.25 -6.99
C GLN A 70 -27.71 24.39 -8.15
N VAL A 71 -27.04 23.29 -8.52
CA VAL A 71 -27.43 22.37 -9.59
C VAL A 71 -28.38 21.30 -9.03
N LYS A 72 -29.68 21.39 -9.33
CA LYS A 72 -30.65 20.36 -8.95
C LYS A 72 -30.46 19.10 -9.82
N PRO A 73 -30.38 17.89 -9.24
CA PRO A 73 -30.38 16.67 -10.03
C PRO A 73 -31.70 16.55 -10.81
N GLU A 74 -31.64 16.00 -12.03
CA GLU A 74 -32.83 15.76 -12.86
C GLU A 74 -33.81 14.78 -12.17
N VAL A 75 -33.27 13.87 -11.35
CA VAL A 75 -34.05 12.96 -10.51
C VAL A 75 -34.69 13.74 -9.35
N PRO A 76 -35.98 13.53 -9.04
CA PRO A 76 -36.68 14.25 -7.99
C PRO A 76 -35.90 14.26 -6.67
N PHE A 77 -35.80 15.43 -6.04
CA PHE A 77 -35.01 15.66 -4.83
C PHE A 77 -35.24 14.62 -3.73
N LYS A 78 -36.48 14.13 -3.61
CA LYS A 78 -36.87 13.08 -2.67
C LYS A 78 -36.06 11.78 -2.83
N TYR A 79 -35.78 11.35 -4.06
CA TYR A 79 -35.02 10.11 -4.30
C TYR A 79 -33.52 10.36 -4.25
N SER A 80 -33.05 11.45 -4.87
CA SER A 80 -31.63 11.82 -4.89
C SER A 80 -31.06 12.03 -3.48
N LYS A 81 -31.81 12.67 -2.57
CA LYS A 81 -31.42 12.85 -1.17
C LYS A 81 -31.08 11.51 -0.49
N TRP A 82 -31.96 10.54 -0.58
CA TRP A 82 -31.76 9.24 0.08
C TRP A 82 -30.68 8.40 -0.59
N ILE A 83 -30.56 8.44 -1.91
CA ILE A 83 -29.47 7.75 -2.63
C ILE A 83 -28.11 8.30 -2.17
N PHE A 84 -27.94 9.62 -2.16
CA PHE A 84 -26.69 10.24 -1.71
C PHE A 84 -26.40 9.95 -0.23
N ALA A 85 -27.40 10.10 0.64
CA ALA A 85 -27.24 9.84 2.07
C ALA A 85 -26.81 8.39 2.36
N VAL A 86 -27.47 7.40 1.74
CA VAL A 86 -27.14 5.97 1.92
C VAL A 86 -25.75 5.66 1.39
N CYS A 87 -25.38 6.19 0.22
CA CYS A 87 -24.04 6.03 -0.35
C CYS A 87 -22.94 6.60 0.57
N ILE A 88 -23.16 7.79 1.14
CA ILE A 88 -22.19 8.43 2.05
C ILE A 88 -22.05 7.64 3.35
N LEU A 89 -23.18 7.19 3.94
CA LEU A 89 -23.16 6.35 5.14
C LEU A 89 -22.44 5.02 4.89
N LEU A 90 -22.71 4.38 3.75
CA LEU A 90 -22.02 3.14 3.37
C LEU A 90 -20.53 3.37 3.13
N SER A 91 -20.14 4.50 2.52
CA SER A 91 -18.74 4.89 2.34
C SER A 91 -18.01 5.02 3.67
N TRP A 92 -18.64 5.65 4.67
CA TRP A 92 -18.10 5.74 6.04
C TRP A 92 -18.00 4.38 6.73
N LEU A 93 -19.03 3.54 6.61
CA LEU A 93 -19.01 2.19 7.20
C LEU A 93 -17.87 1.34 6.62
N LEU A 94 -17.68 1.38 5.30
CA LEU A 94 -16.56 0.72 4.62
C LEU A 94 -15.22 1.32 5.04
N CYS A 95 -15.11 2.64 5.16
CA CYS A 95 -13.90 3.31 5.64
C CYS A 95 -13.50 2.81 7.03
N PHE A 96 -14.43 2.76 7.98
CA PHE A 96 -14.17 2.24 9.32
C PHE A 96 -13.79 0.76 9.30
N TYR A 97 -14.52 -0.06 8.54
CA TYR A 97 -14.22 -1.48 8.40
C TYR A 97 -12.80 -1.71 7.86
N GLU A 98 -12.43 -1.03 6.78
CA GLU A 98 -11.09 -1.09 6.18
C GLU A 98 -10.03 -0.58 7.15
N PHE A 99 -10.29 0.51 7.88
CA PHE A 99 -9.37 1.03 8.87
C PHE A 99 -9.11 0.03 10.00
N PHE A 100 -10.15 -0.58 10.57
CA PHE A 100 -9.98 -1.63 11.58
C PHE A 100 -9.26 -2.87 11.04
N ARG A 101 -9.55 -3.26 9.79
CA ARG A 101 -8.86 -4.35 9.10
C ARG A 101 -7.36 -4.03 8.93
N ALA A 102 -7.02 -2.85 8.43
CA ALA A 102 -5.65 -2.40 8.22
C ALA A 102 -4.88 -2.29 9.53
N VAL A 103 -5.48 -1.74 10.59
CA VAL A 103 -4.86 -1.68 11.93
C VAL A 103 -4.58 -3.08 12.46
N ARG A 104 -5.49 -4.04 12.27
CA ARG A 104 -5.28 -5.44 12.68
C ARG A 104 -4.11 -6.08 11.91
N VAL A 105 -4.03 -5.84 10.60
CA VAL A 105 -2.91 -6.33 9.76
C VAL A 105 -1.57 -5.74 10.21
N ILE A 106 -1.52 -4.44 10.47
CA ILE A 106 -0.31 -3.76 10.97
C ILE A 106 0.15 -4.34 12.31
N ARG A 107 -0.79 -4.66 13.21
CA ARG A 107 -0.48 -5.29 14.51
C ARG A 107 0.11 -6.69 14.37
N ARG A 108 -0.22 -7.43 13.31
CA ARG A 108 0.37 -8.75 13.02
C ARG A 108 1.81 -8.65 12.51
N GLY A 109 2.20 -7.51 11.94
CA GLY A 109 3.58 -7.23 11.54
C GLY A 109 4.08 -7.98 10.30
N GLY A 110 3.23 -8.77 9.63
CA GLY A 110 3.59 -9.49 8.40
C GLY A 110 3.72 -8.55 7.20
N VAL A 111 4.82 -8.68 6.45
CA VAL A 111 5.13 -7.79 5.33
C VAL A 111 4.21 -8.06 4.14
N ALA A 112 4.02 -9.32 3.75
CA ALA A 112 3.10 -9.67 2.66
C ALA A 112 1.64 -9.36 3.00
N GLU A 113 1.23 -9.60 4.23
CA GLU A 113 -0.12 -9.29 4.70
C GLU A 113 -0.37 -7.77 4.66
N SER A 114 0.62 -6.97 5.07
CA SER A 114 0.56 -5.51 4.96
C SER A 114 0.57 -5.03 3.51
N TYR A 115 1.27 -5.72 2.60
CA TYR A 115 1.30 -5.37 1.17
C TYR A 115 -0.04 -5.68 0.47
N MET A 116 -0.76 -6.71 0.91
CA MET A 116 -2.05 -7.08 0.32
C MET A 116 -3.19 -6.14 0.71
N ASP A 117 -3.06 -5.36 1.79
CA ASP A 117 -4.06 -4.37 2.17
C ASP A 117 -3.57 -2.96 1.77
N PRO A 118 -4.19 -2.29 0.77
CA PRO A 118 -3.75 -0.98 0.30
C PRO A 118 -3.73 0.09 1.39
N LEU A 119 -4.68 0.05 2.31
CA LEU A 119 -4.75 1.00 3.42
C LEU A 119 -3.64 0.70 4.44
N ALA A 120 -3.33 -0.58 4.67
CA ALA A 120 -2.21 -0.96 5.52
C ALA A 120 -0.86 -0.48 4.93
N VAL A 121 -0.65 -0.57 3.60
CA VAL A 121 0.54 -0.01 2.93
C VAL A 121 0.69 1.48 3.20
N THR A 122 -0.38 2.25 3.01
CA THR A 122 -0.38 3.70 3.23
C THR A 122 -0.06 4.04 4.68
N LEU A 123 -0.80 3.46 5.63
CA LEU A 123 -0.58 3.69 7.07
C LEU A 123 0.82 3.26 7.52
N GLN A 124 1.30 2.12 7.04
CA GLN A 124 2.62 1.58 7.39
C GLN A 124 3.75 2.46 6.82
N SER A 125 3.53 3.09 5.67
CA SER A 125 4.45 4.05 5.03
C SER A 125 4.43 5.43 5.69
N MET A 126 3.36 5.78 6.42
CA MET A 126 3.28 7.04 7.18
C MET A 126 3.81 6.95 8.61
N ARG A 127 4.02 5.74 9.14
CA ARG A 127 4.52 5.49 10.51
C ARG A 127 6.01 5.88 10.67
N PRO A 128 6.55 5.88 11.92
CA PRO A 128 7.99 6.01 12.14
C PRO A 128 8.78 4.99 11.31
N GLN A 129 9.86 5.44 10.68
CA GLN A 129 10.62 4.68 9.65
C GLN A 129 9.81 4.34 8.38
N GLY A 130 8.73 5.07 8.12
CA GLY A 130 7.81 4.87 7.00
C GLY A 130 8.47 4.87 5.63
N TRP A 131 9.46 5.75 5.42
CA TRP A 131 10.28 5.76 4.21
C TRP A 131 10.96 4.41 3.93
N ARG A 132 11.56 3.78 4.95
CA ARG A 132 12.23 2.48 4.78
C ARG A 132 11.23 1.37 4.46
N ARG A 133 10.05 1.41 5.10
CA ARG A 133 8.97 0.44 4.84
C ARG A 133 8.38 0.61 3.45
N PHE A 134 8.23 1.86 2.99
CA PHE A 134 7.81 2.17 1.64
C PHE A 134 8.80 1.63 0.58
N LEU A 135 10.10 1.70 0.86
CA LEU A 135 11.11 1.12 -0.05
C LEU A 135 11.00 -0.41 -0.15
N VAL A 136 10.63 -1.11 0.93
CA VAL A 136 10.33 -2.56 0.88
C VAL A 136 9.15 -2.84 -0.05
N PHE A 137 8.04 -2.12 0.12
CA PHE A 137 6.85 -2.26 -0.73
C PHE A 137 7.13 -1.92 -2.20
N THR A 138 7.95 -0.89 -2.44
CA THR A 138 8.38 -0.51 -3.77
C THR A 138 9.22 -1.60 -4.43
N GLU A 139 10.14 -2.23 -3.70
CA GLU A 139 10.94 -3.33 -4.23
C GLU A 139 10.09 -4.58 -4.54
N LEU A 140 9.10 -4.88 -3.70
CA LEU A 140 8.10 -5.94 -3.96
C LEU A 140 7.29 -5.69 -5.24
N THR A 141 7.05 -4.41 -5.56
CA THR A 141 6.25 -3.99 -6.72
C THR A 141 7.02 -4.11 -8.04
N LYS A 142 8.36 -4.02 -8.04
CA LYS A 142 9.18 -4.05 -9.27
C LYS A 142 9.21 -5.42 -9.97
N SER A 143 9.17 -6.51 -9.21
CA SER A 143 9.34 -7.86 -9.76
C SER A 143 7.98 -8.45 -10.18
N LYS A 144 7.47 -8.07 -11.35
CA LYS A 144 6.18 -8.56 -11.87
C LYS A 144 6.38 -9.59 -12.98
N LYS A 145 6.21 -10.88 -12.66
CA LYS A 145 6.01 -11.95 -13.67
C LYS A 145 4.57 -11.88 -14.22
N GLY A 146 4.38 -12.13 -15.52
CA GLY A 146 3.10 -11.88 -16.22
C GLY A 146 1.86 -12.48 -15.57
N ALA A 147 1.85 -13.78 -15.27
CA ALA A 147 0.69 -14.43 -14.64
C ALA A 147 0.42 -13.93 -13.21
N ASP A 148 1.48 -13.65 -12.44
CA ASP A 148 1.33 -13.09 -11.10
C ASP A 148 0.80 -11.64 -11.16
N TYR A 149 1.14 -10.88 -12.22
CA TYR A 149 0.61 -9.52 -12.41
C TYR A 149 -0.91 -9.52 -12.57
N ILE A 150 -1.43 -10.42 -13.40
CA ILE A 150 -2.88 -10.59 -13.57
C ILE A 150 -3.52 -10.98 -12.23
N ALA A 151 -2.91 -11.90 -11.48
CA ALA A 151 -3.42 -12.30 -10.17
C ALA A 151 -3.51 -11.12 -9.19
N PHE A 152 -2.47 -10.28 -9.10
CA PHE A 152 -2.50 -9.10 -8.24
C PHE A 152 -3.50 -8.06 -8.71
N PHE A 153 -3.59 -7.82 -10.03
CA PHE A 153 -4.57 -6.90 -10.60
C PHE A 153 -6.00 -7.31 -10.21
N VAL A 154 -6.35 -8.58 -10.42
CA VAL A 154 -7.67 -9.11 -10.06
C VAL A 154 -7.91 -9.04 -8.55
N TYR A 155 -6.91 -9.36 -7.74
CA TYR A 155 -7.02 -9.31 -6.29
C TYR A 155 -7.34 -7.89 -5.80
N PHE A 156 -6.57 -6.88 -6.23
CA PHE A 156 -6.77 -5.50 -5.79
C PHE A 156 -8.05 -4.88 -6.36
N ALA A 157 -8.45 -5.23 -7.60
CA ALA A 157 -9.72 -4.82 -8.14
C ALA A 157 -10.90 -5.39 -7.32
N PHE A 158 -10.82 -6.65 -6.90
CA PHE A 158 -11.85 -7.28 -6.06
C PHE A 158 -11.88 -6.76 -4.62
N ASP A 159 -10.76 -6.34 -4.04
CA ASP A 159 -10.75 -5.72 -2.70
C ASP A 159 -11.54 -4.40 -2.69
N GLY A 160 -11.40 -3.59 -3.75
CA GLY A 160 -12.15 -2.33 -3.91
C GLY A 160 -13.57 -2.47 -4.45
N ALA A 161 -13.99 -3.67 -4.87
CA ALA A 161 -15.25 -3.87 -5.62
C ALA A 161 -16.50 -3.40 -4.86
N VAL A 162 -16.56 -3.63 -3.55
CA VAL A 162 -17.72 -3.26 -2.73
C VAL A 162 -17.90 -1.74 -2.69
N ARG A 163 -16.79 -1.01 -2.56
CA ARG A 163 -16.80 0.46 -2.59
C ARG A 163 -17.24 0.98 -3.94
N VAL A 164 -16.65 0.48 -5.03
CA VAL A 164 -16.95 0.93 -6.40
C VAL A 164 -18.42 0.67 -6.76
N ILE A 165 -18.96 -0.51 -6.42
CA ILE A 165 -20.32 -0.91 -6.80
C ILE A 165 -21.37 -0.27 -5.88
N LEU A 166 -21.23 -0.40 -4.56
CA LEU A 166 -22.30 -0.05 -3.63
C LEU A 166 -22.20 1.37 -3.10
N ALA A 167 -20.99 1.85 -2.78
CA ALA A 167 -20.82 3.19 -2.19
C ALA A 167 -20.72 4.28 -3.25
N GLU A 168 -20.01 4.02 -4.35
CA GLU A 168 -19.79 5.00 -5.41
C GLU A 168 -20.79 4.86 -6.56
N GLY A 169 -21.14 3.64 -6.95
CA GLY A 169 -21.99 3.36 -8.11
C GLY A 169 -23.31 4.14 -8.17
N PRO A 170 -24.18 4.07 -7.14
CA PRO A 170 -25.47 4.76 -7.21
C PRO A 170 -25.32 6.29 -7.24
N ARG A 171 -24.35 6.84 -6.50
CA ARG A 171 -24.01 8.28 -6.55
C ARG A 171 -23.57 8.70 -7.96
N GLN A 172 -22.71 7.91 -8.58
CA GLN A 172 -22.19 8.21 -9.92
C GLN A 172 -23.24 8.03 -11.01
N ALA A 173 -24.20 7.13 -10.84
CA ALA A 173 -25.35 7.03 -11.73
C ALA A 173 -26.21 8.31 -11.72
N VAL A 174 -26.46 8.90 -10.53
CA VAL A 174 -27.19 10.17 -10.43
C VAL A 174 -26.39 11.34 -11.00
N ASN A 175 -25.08 11.39 -10.75
CA ASN A 175 -24.19 12.37 -11.38
C ASN A 175 -24.19 12.26 -12.90
N ALA A 176 -24.15 11.04 -13.44
CA ALA A 176 -24.19 10.79 -14.88
C ALA A 176 -25.50 11.24 -15.52
N MET A 177 -26.65 10.95 -14.89
CA MET A 177 -27.95 11.45 -15.35
C MET A 177 -27.98 12.99 -15.35
N THR A 178 -27.49 13.61 -14.27
CA THR A 178 -27.43 15.08 -14.16
C THR A 178 -26.54 15.70 -15.25
N LEU A 179 -25.35 15.13 -15.51
CA LEU A 179 -24.45 15.59 -16.56
C LEU A 179 -25.05 15.38 -17.96
N TYR A 180 -25.75 14.27 -18.18
CA TYR A 180 -26.43 13.97 -19.43
C TYR A 180 -27.57 14.97 -19.71
N ALA A 181 -28.32 15.37 -18.67
CA ALA A 181 -29.34 16.41 -18.77
C ALA A 181 -28.73 17.76 -19.18
N VAL A 182 -27.60 18.15 -18.55
CA VAL A 182 -26.86 19.39 -18.88
C VAL A 182 -26.28 19.34 -20.30
N MET A 183 -25.84 18.17 -20.76
CA MET A 183 -25.38 17.98 -22.14
C MET A 183 -26.51 18.16 -23.16
N LYS A 184 -27.74 17.77 -22.81
CA LYS A 184 -28.94 17.92 -23.66
C LYS A 184 -29.62 19.28 -23.57
N ALA A 185 -29.32 20.06 -22.54
CA ALA A 185 -29.91 21.39 -22.38
C ALA A 185 -29.38 22.33 -23.48
N ASP A 186 -30.25 22.79 -24.37
CA ASP A 186 -29.92 23.81 -25.37
C ASP A 186 -29.89 25.20 -24.71
N LEU A 187 -28.80 25.49 -24.01
CA LEU A 187 -28.56 26.77 -23.34
C LEU A 187 -27.96 27.82 -24.29
N ILE A 188 -27.33 27.37 -25.38
CA ILE A 188 -26.94 28.18 -26.53
C ILE A 188 -27.62 27.55 -27.75
N PRO A 189 -28.44 28.29 -28.52
CA PRO A 189 -29.05 27.77 -29.74
C PRO A 189 -27.93 27.56 -30.78
N SER A 190 -27.37 26.37 -30.81
CA SER A 190 -26.41 25.96 -31.83
C SER A 190 -27.08 24.92 -32.70
N HIS A 191 -27.52 25.34 -33.88
CA HIS A 191 -28.17 24.50 -34.89
C HIS A 191 -27.22 23.38 -35.38
N GLY A 192 -27.05 22.31 -34.61
CA GLY A 192 -26.47 21.04 -35.02
C GLY A 192 -24.99 21.04 -35.43
N GLN A 193 -24.22 22.10 -35.18
CA GLN A 193 -22.83 22.22 -35.66
C GLN A 193 -21.75 21.60 -34.74
N HIS A 194 -22.09 21.12 -33.55
CA HIS A 194 -21.12 20.63 -32.57
C HIS A 194 -21.40 19.18 -32.15
N SER A 195 -20.32 18.44 -31.85
CA SER A 195 -20.44 17.11 -31.25
C SER A 195 -20.98 17.22 -29.82
N ASN A 196 -21.62 16.16 -29.32
CA ASN A 196 -22.20 16.12 -27.96
C ASN A 196 -21.19 16.53 -26.86
N VAL A 197 -19.91 16.17 -27.04
CA VAL A 197 -18.83 16.54 -26.12
C VAL A 197 -18.50 18.03 -26.23
N ALA A 198 -18.40 18.58 -27.44
CA ALA A 198 -18.17 20.01 -27.65
C ALA A 198 -19.33 20.84 -27.10
N GLN A 199 -20.57 20.38 -27.27
CA GLN A 199 -21.76 21.04 -26.74
C GLN A 199 -21.81 21.05 -25.21
N PHE A 200 -21.34 19.97 -24.55
CA PHE A 200 -21.16 19.96 -23.09
C PHE A 200 -20.18 21.05 -22.63
N PHE A 201 -19.00 21.17 -23.26
CA PHE A 201 -18.03 22.21 -22.89
C PHE A 201 -18.54 23.62 -23.17
N LEU A 202 -19.32 23.82 -24.24
CA LEU A 202 -19.96 25.09 -24.54
C LEU A 202 -21.04 25.45 -23.51
N ASN A 203 -21.88 24.48 -23.13
CA ASN A 203 -22.89 24.66 -22.08
C ASN A 203 -22.25 24.95 -20.73
N VAL A 204 -21.18 24.23 -20.36
CA VAL A 204 -20.43 24.48 -19.13
C VAL A 204 -19.78 25.86 -19.15
N LYS A 205 -19.23 26.30 -20.28
CA LYS A 205 -18.66 27.65 -20.43
C LYS A 205 -19.75 28.73 -20.30
N ALA A 206 -20.91 28.53 -20.93
CA ALA A 206 -22.05 29.44 -20.82
C ALA A 206 -22.60 29.53 -19.39
N LEU A 207 -22.60 28.40 -18.66
CA LEU A 207 -22.95 28.35 -17.25
C LEU A 207 -21.88 29.02 -16.39
N ALA A 208 -20.60 28.85 -16.71
CA ALA A 208 -19.49 29.46 -15.98
C ALA A 208 -19.53 31.00 -16.06
N GLU A 209 -19.87 31.54 -17.23
CA GLU A 209 -20.02 32.99 -17.44
C GLU A 209 -21.21 33.59 -16.66
N LYS A 210 -22.20 32.78 -16.28
CA LYS A 210 -23.37 33.22 -15.50
C LYS A 210 -23.23 32.93 -14.00
N GLN A 211 -22.68 31.78 -13.63
CA GLN A 211 -22.53 31.28 -12.25
C GLN A 211 -21.32 30.35 -12.14
N GLU A 212 -20.17 30.92 -11.77
CA GLU A 212 -18.89 30.19 -11.65
C GLU A 212 -18.99 28.97 -10.71
N GLU A 213 -19.74 29.08 -9.60
CA GLU A 213 -19.93 28.01 -8.64
C GLU A 213 -20.54 26.73 -9.26
N GLN A 214 -21.51 26.90 -10.17
CA GLN A 214 -22.17 25.75 -10.81
C GLN A 214 -21.24 25.03 -11.77
N ALA A 215 -20.41 25.76 -12.52
CA ALA A 215 -19.48 25.18 -13.47
C ALA A 215 -18.39 24.33 -12.77
N VAL A 216 -17.87 24.81 -11.64
CA VAL A 216 -16.89 24.05 -10.84
C VAL A 216 -17.50 22.73 -10.33
N ILE A 217 -18.75 22.77 -9.86
CA ILE A 217 -19.45 21.57 -9.39
C ILE A 217 -19.66 20.58 -10.53
N LEU A 218 -20.15 21.03 -11.70
CA LEU A 218 -20.35 20.16 -12.86
C LEU A 218 -19.04 19.53 -13.34
N PHE A 219 -17.94 20.30 -13.37
CA PHE A 219 -16.63 19.78 -13.72
C PHE A 219 -16.14 18.74 -12.69
N SER A 220 -16.35 18.99 -11.40
CA SER A 220 -16.01 18.03 -10.34
C SER A 220 -16.83 16.73 -10.43
N MET A 221 -18.12 16.81 -10.77
CA MET A 221 -18.98 15.65 -11.01
C MET A 221 -18.49 14.85 -12.21
N LEU A 222 -18.14 15.53 -13.31
CA LEU A 222 -17.60 14.87 -14.50
C LEU A 222 -16.26 14.18 -14.20
N PHE A 223 -15.35 14.88 -13.51
CA PHE A 223 -14.05 14.34 -13.15
C PHE A 223 -14.16 13.08 -12.28
N THR A 224 -15.00 13.12 -11.25
CA THR A 224 -15.22 11.97 -10.37
C THR A 224 -15.94 10.82 -11.09
N LEU A 225 -16.87 11.12 -12.01
CA LEU A 225 -17.50 10.11 -12.86
C LEU A 225 -16.48 9.39 -13.75
N VAL A 226 -15.56 10.14 -14.38
CA VAL A 226 -14.50 9.55 -15.24
C VAL A 226 -13.61 8.60 -14.43
N ILE A 227 -13.16 9.01 -13.23
CA ILE A 227 -12.37 8.15 -12.34
C ILE A 227 -13.14 6.88 -11.98
N TRP A 228 -14.43 7.02 -11.66
CA TRP A 228 -15.27 5.87 -11.35
C TRP A 228 -15.43 4.92 -12.55
N VAL A 229 -15.61 5.44 -13.76
CA VAL A 229 -15.68 4.63 -14.99
C VAL A 229 -14.41 3.81 -15.18
N PHE A 230 -13.22 4.41 -15.02
CA PHE A 230 -11.97 3.65 -15.08
C PHE A 230 -11.89 2.54 -14.02
N SER A 231 -12.39 2.80 -12.82
CA SER A 231 -12.43 1.83 -11.72
C SER A 231 -13.42 0.68 -12.03
N ALA A 232 -14.60 1.02 -12.56
CA ALA A 232 -15.62 0.05 -12.96
C ALA A 232 -15.17 -0.83 -14.14
N LEU A 233 -14.53 -0.23 -15.15
CA LEU A 233 -13.94 -0.97 -16.27
C LEU A 233 -12.81 -1.90 -15.81
N SER A 234 -11.97 -1.43 -14.89
CA SER A 234 -10.91 -2.25 -14.28
C SER A 234 -11.49 -3.44 -13.52
N LEU A 235 -12.60 -3.24 -12.80
CA LEU A 235 -13.31 -4.30 -12.08
C LEU A 235 -13.97 -5.32 -13.02
N LEU A 236 -14.55 -4.85 -14.14
CA LEU A 236 -15.10 -5.71 -15.18
C LEU A 236 -13.99 -6.57 -15.80
N LEU A 237 -12.88 -5.94 -16.20
CA LEU A 237 -11.73 -6.65 -16.76
C LEU A 237 -11.14 -7.67 -15.77
N ALA A 238 -11.08 -7.30 -14.48
CA ALA A 238 -10.65 -8.22 -13.44
C ALA A 238 -11.57 -9.43 -13.29
N THR A 239 -12.88 -9.22 -13.43
CA THR A 239 -13.88 -10.30 -13.42
C THR A 239 -13.69 -11.24 -14.61
N VAL A 240 -13.45 -10.70 -15.81
CA VAL A 240 -13.16 -11.49 -17.01
C VAL A 240 -11.89 -12.32 -16.81
N PHE A 241 -10.78 -11.72 -16.38
CA PHE A 241 -9.54 -12.45 -16.13
C PHE A 241 -9.67 -13.48 -15.00
N TYR A 242 -10.51 -13.22 -14.00
CA TYR A 242 -10.78 -14.19 -12.95
C TYR A 242 -11.42 -15.47 -13.52
N ILE A 243 -12.47 -15.31 -14.33
CA ILE A 243 -13.25 -16.41 -14.89
C ILE A 243 -12.46 -17.17 -15.96
N THR A 244 -11.81 -16.46 -16.89
CA THR A 244 -11.17 -17.10 -18.06
C THR A 244 -9.81 -17.71 -17.76
N PHE A 245 -9.04 -17.10 -16.86
CA PHE A 245 -7.64 -17.46 -16.65
C PHE A 245 -7.36 -17.95 -15.22
N LEU A 246 -7.69 -17.15 -14.21
CA LEU A 246 -7.28 -17.47 -12.83
C LEU A 246 -8.03 -18.65 -12.23
N TRP A 247 -9.29 -18.88 -12.59
CA TRP A 247 -10.06 -20.01 -12.08
C TRP A 247 -9.40 -21.36 -12.40
N HIS A 248 -8.84 -21.50 -13.61
CA HIS A 248 -8.12 -22.72 -14.01
C HIS A 248 -6.64 -22.70 -13.58
N TYR A 249 -6.03 -21.52 -13.51
CA TYR A 249 -4.61 -21.38 -13.20
C TYR A 249 -4.27 -21.53 -11.70
N ILE A 250 -5.20 -21.20 -10.79
CA ILE A 250 -4.95 -21.26 -9.34
C ILE A 250 -4.85 -22.74 -8.90
N PRO A 251 -3.70 -23.17 -8.33
CA PRO A 251 -3.56 -24.53 -7.83
C PRO A 251 -4.57 -24.84 -6.72
N GLN A 252 -5.15 -26.04 -6.74
CA GLN A 252 -6.13 -26.49 -5.73
C GLN A 252 -5.63 -26.35 -4.28
N ARG A 253 -4.31 -26.48 -4.05
CA ARG A 253 -3.70 -26.28 -2.71
C ARG A 253 -3.92 -24.89 -2.11
N ASP A 254 -4.10 -23.86 -2.95
CA ASP A 254 -4.26 -22.49 -2.46
C ASP A 254 -5.73 -22.17 -2.20
N GLY A 255 -6.66 -22.77 -2.96
CA GLY A 255 -8.12 -22.65 -2.83
C GLY A 255 -8.73 -21.25 -3.01
N ARG A 256 -7.97 -20.18 -2.75
CA ARG A 256 -8.38 -18.77 -2.77
C ARG A 256 -7.30 -17.90 -3.41
N LEU A 257 -7.72 -16.90 -4.17
CA LEU A 257 -6.84 -15.91 -4.80
C LEU A 257 -5.95 -15.17 -3.77
N SER A 258 -6.50 -14.85 -2.60
CA SER A 258 -5.75 -14.16 -1.54
C SER A 258 -4.55 -14.96 -1.05
N ILE A 259 -4.72 -16.28 -0.88
CA ILE A 259 -3.66 -17.20 -0.41
C ILE A 259 -2.58 -17.35 -1.49
N TYR A 260 -3.02 -17.49 -2.74
CA TYR A 260 -2.12 -17.51 -3.90
C TYR A 260 -1.24 -16.26 -3.96
N CYS A 261 -1.85 -15.07 -3.88
CA CYS A 261 -1.16 -13.77 -3.90
C CYS A 261 -0.20 -13.62 -2.72
N ARG A 262 -0.65 -13.95 -1.50
CA ARG A 262 0.17 -13.89 -0.27
C ARG A 262 1.46 -14.68 -0.41
N ARG A 263 1.33 -15.98 -0.71
CA ARG A 263 2.48 -16.88 -0.87
C ARG A 263 3.44 -16.41 -1.98
N LYS A 264 2.92 -15.78 -3.04
CA LYS A 264 3.77 -15.23 -4.11
C LYS A 264 4.52 -13.99 -3.64
N ILE A 265 3.91 -13.14 -2.82
CA ILE A 265 4.60 -11.99 -2.19
C ILE A 265 5.66 -12.49 -1.21
N ASP A 266 5.33 -13.46 -0.36
CA ASP A 266 6.26 -14.06 0.61
C ASP A 266 7.52 -14.62 -0.07
N ARG A 267 7.34 -15.43 -1.13
CA ARG A 267 8.47 -15.94 -1.94
C ARG A 267 9.29 -14.84 -2.61
N ARG A 268 8.68 -13.71 -2.95
CA ARG A 268 9.41 -12.55 -3.51
C ARG A 268 10.19 -11.84 -2.43
N LEU A 269 9.58 -11.66 -1.26
CA LEU A 269 10.21 -11.07 -0.10
C LEU A 269 11.46 -11.86 0.30
N GLU A 270 11.35 -13.19 0.42
CA GLU A 270 12.48 -14.08 0.70
C GLU A 270 13.63 -13.88 -0.28
N LYS A 271 13.35 -13.90 -1.59
CA LYS A 271 14.36 -13.69 -2.64
C LYS A 271 15.02 -12.32 -2.57
N ILE A 272 14.22 -11.28 -2.31
CA ILE A 272 14.73 -9.91 -2.17
C ILE A 272 15.63 -9.82 -0.94
N VAL A 273 15.17 -10.34 0.20
CA VAL A 273 15.93 -10.33 1.46
C VAL A 273 17.23 -11.12 1.30
N GLU A 274 17.19 -12.32 0.74
CA GLU A 274 18.38 -13.14 0.47
C GLU A 274 19.38 -12.40 -0.42
N HIS A 275 18.91 -11.79 -1.51
CA HIS A 275 19.77 -11.01 -2.41
C HIS A 275 20.36 -9.77 -1.72
N LYS A 276 19.58 -9.07 -0.88
CA LYS A 276 20.07 -7.87 -0.16
C LYS A 276 21.08 -8.23 0.93
N ILE A 277 20.84 -9.32 1.67
CA ILE A 277 21.77 -9.83 2.67
C ILE A 277 23.10 -10.23 2.01
N LYS A 278 23.06 -11.00 0.91
CA LYS A 278 24.27 -11.36 0.16
C LYS A 278 25.03 -10.13 -0.34
N ALA A 279 24.31 -9.14 -0.88
CA ALA A 279 24.92 -7.89 -1.34
C ALA A 279 25.52 -7.06 -0.20
N ALA A 280 24.88 -7.04 0.98
CA ALA A 280 25.38 -6.33 2.16
C ALA A 280 26.67 -6.97 2.70
N ILE A 281 26.72 -8.31 2.78
CA ILE A 281 27.92 -9.06 3.18
C ILE A 281 29.08 -8.77 2.21
N GLN A 282 28.83 -8.82 0.90
CA GLN A 282 29.86 -8.52 -0.11
C GLN A 282 30.38 -7.08 -0.02
N ASP A 283 29.51 -6.10 0.24
CA ASP A 283 29.93 -4.70 0.40
C ASP A 283 30.75 -4.50 1.70
N GLU A 284 30.42 -5.21 2.77
CA GLU A 284 31.20 -5.20 4.01
C GLU A 284 32.59 -5.82 3.83
N GLU A 285 32.68 -6.98 3.17
CA GLU A 285 33.94 -7.64 2.82
C GLU A 285 34.81 -6.74 1.94
N LEU A 286 34.22 -6.10 0.93
CA LEU A 286 34.93 -5.19 0.04
C LEU A 286 35.43 -3.93 0.78
N LYS A 287 34.68 -3.42 1.76
CA LYS A 287 35.13 -2.33 2.63
C LYS A 287 36.28 -2.75 3.55
N LYS A 288 36.21 -3.95 4.13
CA LYS A 288 37.29 -4.52 4.95
C LYS A 288 38.57 -4.66 4.14
N GLN A 289 38.50 -5.28 2.95
CA GLN A 289 39.64 -5.41 2.04
C GLN A 289 40.21 -4.06 1.61
N LYS A 290 39.36 -3.06 1.32
CA LYS A 290 39.83 -1.70 1.00
C LYS A 290 40.48 -1.00 2.19
N ALA A 291 39.98 -1.23 3.40
CA ALA A 291 40.56 -0.67 4.62
C ALA A 291 41.91 -1.32 4.93
N GLU A 292 42.02 -2.63 4.79
CA GLU A 292 43.27 -3.40 4.94
C GLU A 292 44.31 -2.95 3.91
N LYS A 293 43.96 -2.90 2.61
CA LYS A 293 44.87 -2.39 1.56
C LYS A 293 45.32 -0.96 1.83
N LYS A 294 44.44 -0.09 2.32
CA LYS A 294 44.81 1.29 2.71
C LYS A 294 45.72 1.32 3.93
N ALA A 295 45.49 0.44 4.91
CA ALA A 295 46.34 0.33 6.10
C ALA A 295 47.73 -0.21 5.74
N GLU A 296 47.82 -1.21 4.87
CA GLU A 296 49.07 -1.73 4.32
C GLU A 296 49.82 -0.66 3.52
N LEU A 297 49.13 0.06 2.63
CA LEU A 297 49.75 1.13 1.85
C LEU A 297 50.26 2.28 2.76
N LYS A 298 49.56 2.59 3.85
CA LYS A 298 50.02 3.54 4.86
C LYS A 298 51.26 3.01 5.59
N ARG A 299 51.26 1.76 6.02
CA ARG A 299 52.43 1.11 6.67
C ARG A 299 53.65 1.12 5.75
N MET A 300 53.47 0.84 4.46
CA MET A 300 54.55 0.92 3.46
C MET A 300 55.08 2.35 3.25
N LYS A 301 54.22 3.37 3.33
CA LYS A 301 54.62 4.79 3.18
C LYS A 301 55.27 5.40 4.42
N THR A 302 54.89 4.96 5.62
CA THR A 302 55.45 5.46 6.88
C THR A 302 56.78 4.78 7.24
N GLY A 303 57.21 3.78 6.47
CA GLY A 303 58.52 3.15 6.67
C GLY A 303 58.64 2.34 7.95
N GLU A 304 57.52 1.91 8.55
CA GLU A 304 57.55 0.91 9.63
C GLU A 304 57.84 -0.46 9.03
N THR A 305 59.11 -0.73 8.78
CA THR A 305 59.64 -2.06 8.54
C THR A 305 59.48 -2.88 9.81
N LEU A 306 58.62 -3.90 9.75
CA LEU A 306 58.60 -5.11 10.59
C LEU A 306 59.20 -4.94 12.00
N ALA A 307 58.46 -4.30 12.91
CA ALA A 307 58.44 -4.85 14.25
C ALA A 307 57.74 -6.20 14.13
N SER A 308 58.55 -7.26 14.18
CA SER A 308 58.15 -8.67 14.23
C SER A 308 56.73 -8.84 14.78
N ARG A 309 55.91 -9.61 14.06
CA ARG A 309 54.70 -10.23 14.62
C ARG A 309 55.13 -10.94 15.91
N GLN A 310 55.05 -10.26 17.06
CA GLN A 310 55.04 -10.94 18.33
C GLN A 310 53.82 -11.85 18.24
N PRO A 311 53.97 -13.18 18.30
CA PRO A 311 52.81 -14.04 18.36
C PRO A 311 52.00 -13.55 19.55
N ALA A 312 50.76 -13.12 19.28
CA ALA A 312 49.84 -12.77 20.32
C ALA A 312 49.85 -13.96 21.29
N LEU A 313 50.35 -13.73 22.50
CA LEU A 313 50.28 -14.69 23.59
C LEU A 313 48.83 -15.15 23.65
N ILE A 314 48.59 -16.39 23.22
CA ILE A 314 47.32 -17.06 23.40
C ILE A 314 47.18 -17.14 24.92
N ARG A 315 46.44 -16.19 25.50
CA ARG A 315 46.03 -16.25 26.90
C ARG A 315 45.06 -17.42 27.00
N GLN A 316 45.61 -18.59 27.27
CA GLN A 316 44.81 -19.73 27.69
C GLN A 316 44.11 -19.34 29.00
N PRO A 317 42.81 -19.61 29.16
CA PRO A 317 42.13 -19.38 30.42
C PRO A 317 42.73 -20.33 31.47
N THR A 318 43.48 -19.80 32.42
CA THR A 318 43.96 -20.55 33.58
C THR A 318 42.79 -20.78 34.53
N LEU A 319 42.42 -22.04 34.69
CA LEU A 319 41.51 -22.50 35.73
C LEU A 319 42.09 -22.14 37.12
N PRO A 320 41.29 -21.64 38.08
CA PRO A 320 41.76 -21.42 39.45
C PRO A 320 42.05 -22.76 40.12
N GLN A 321 43.29 -22.98 40.56
CA GLN A 321 43.63 -24.09 41.44
C GLN A 321 43.13 -23.76 42.85
N LEU A 322 42.12 -24.49 43.32
CA LEU A 322 41.70 -24.46 44.72
C LEU A 322 42.83 -25.04 45.56
N GLY A 323 43.51 -24.17 46.30
CA GLY A 323 44.60 -24.53 47.20
C GLY A 323 44.11 -25.46 48.31
N ASN A 324 44.96 -26.44 48.61
CA ASN A 324 44.87 -27.32 49.76
C ASN A 324 44.67 -26.53 51.07
N SER A 325 43.80 -27.04 51.93
CA SER A 325 43.80 -26.76 53.37
C SER A 325 43.87 -28.08 54.15
N PRO A 326 44.37 -28.04 55.40
CA PRO A 326 45.29 -29.05 55.92
C PRO A 326 44.62 -30.16 56.75
N GLU A 327 45.36 -31.25 56.88
CA GLU A 327 45.42 -32.23 57.99
C GLU A 327 44.12 -32.73 58.63
N MET A 328 43.85 -34.03 58.43
CA MET A 328 43.54 -34.96 59.54
C MET A 328 44.10 -36.36 59.23
N VAL A 329 45.31 -36.64 59.75
CA VAL A 329 45.63 -37.73 60.71
C VAL A 329 44.45 -38.72 60.95
N LYS A 330 44.49 -40.06 60.83
CA LYS A 330 45.53 -41.09 61.04
C LYS A 330 44.98 -42.49 60.69
N GLU A 331 45.90 -43.44 60.48
CA GLU A 331 45.86 -44.88 60.86
C GLU A 331 44.78 -45.80 60.24
N ASP A 332 45.01 -47.08 59.93
CA ASP A 332 46.12 -47.99 60.19
C ASP A 332 46.00 -49.21 59.25
N LYS A 333 47.16 -49.85 59.01
CA LYS A 333 47.36 -51.30 58.77
C LYS A 333 46.74 -52.03 57.55
N LEU A 334 47.67 -52.32 56.63
CA LEU A 334 47.85 -53.60 55.89
C LEU A 334 47.67 -54.85 56.79
N PRO A 335 47.34 -56.04 56.25
CA PRO A 335 47.84 -56.61 54.98
C PRO A 335 46.82 -56.80 53.87
#